data_AF-A0A7W7Z9C6-F1
#
_entry.id   AF-A0A7W7Z9C6-F1
#
_cell.length_a   1.000
_cell.length_b   1.000
_cell.length_c   1.000
_cell.angle_alpha   90.00
_cell.angle_beta   90.00
_cell.angle_gamma   90.00
#
_symmetry.space_group_name_H-M   'P 1'
#
loop_
_entity.id
_entity.type
_entity.pdbx_description
1 polymer ?
#
loop_
_entity_poly.entity_id
_entity_poly.type
_entity_poly.pdbx_seq_one_letter_code
_entity_poly.pdbx_strand_id
1 'polypeptide(L)'
;MSNVVEATPELVRTLEGPSIDDQPFIPTSAPLPRPAGEEQKTTAVAMYYLQAEWKDDKGNLVSGYTYPVGVNASTSFWDYVVFVKGGPGSNALKFYLGPPDKDGWSTWHIKDDDSNSSYHLDCKATGWLYRGDHYGTKFQIVDNHLHCSYWNGPAGSEYRSTLVSAGQYLGMDLPAFTCSLKPV
;
A
#
# COMPACT_ATOMS: atom_id res chain seq x y z
N MET A 1 28.54 26.38 31.57
CA MET A 1 27.31 25.57 31.65
C MET A 1 27.08 25.02 30.24
N SER A 2 27.46 23.77 30.00
CA SER A 2 27.33 23.14 28.68
C SER A 2 25.96 22.50 28.58
N ASN A 3 25.12 23.00 27.68
CA ASN A 3 23.88 22.34 27.31
C ASN A 3 24.24 21.20 26.34
N VAL A 4 24.27 19.98 26.85
CA VAL A 4 24.23 18.78 26.02
C VAL A 4 22.77 18.59 25.64
N VAL A 5 22.44 18.88 24.40
CA VAL A 5 21.14 18.48 23.82
C VAL A 5 21.30 16.99 23.52
N GLU A 6 20.74 16.14 24.38
CA GLU A 6 20.58 14.72 24.07
C GLU A 6 19.62 14.60 22.89
N ALA A 7 20.15 14.26 21.72
CA ALA A 7 19.35 13.83 20.60
C ALA A 7 18.66 12.52 21.00
N THR A 8 17.33 12.54 21.04
CA THR A 8 16.50 11.34 21.20
C THR A 8 16.88 10.34 20.09
N PRO A 9 17.08 9.05 20.41
CA PRO A 9 17.35 8.06 19.38
C PRO A 9 16.11 7.99 18.48
N GLU A 10 16.28 8.30 17.19
CA GLU A 10 15.31 7.87 16.18
C GLU A 10 15.16 6.37 16.35
N LEU A 11 13.94 5.93 16.70
CA LEU A 11 13.60 4.53 16.77
C LEU A 11 13.74 4.01 15.34
N VAL A 12 14.91 3.45 15.00
CA VAL A 12 15.12 2.69 13.77
C VAL A 12 14.18 1.50 13.87
N ARG A 13 12.94 1.67 13.40
CA ARG A 13 12.03 0.56 13.18
C ARG A 13 12.68 -0.27 12.09
N THR A 14 13.43 -1.30 12.49
CA THR A 14 13.62 -2.46 11.62
C THR A 14 12.22 -2.95 11.32
N LEU A 15 11.70 -2.62 10.15
CA LEU A 15 10.49 -3.24 9.63
C LEU A 15 10.76 -4.74 9.60
N GLU A 16 10.20 -5.45 10.58
CA GLU A 16 10.04 -6.89 10.46
C GLU A 16 9.29 -7.12 9.14
N GLY A 17 9.84 -7.99 8.30
CA GLY A 17 9.22 -8.32 7.01
C GLY A 17 7.81 -8.89 7.21
N PRO A 18 7.06 -9.08 6.12
CA PRO A 18 5.75 -9.71 6.18
C PRO A 18 5.81 -11.00 7.03
N SER A 19 4.86 -11.17 7.94
CA SER A 19 4.81 -12.28 8.89
C SER A 19 3.43 -12.93 8.92
N ILE A 20 3.38 -14.19 9.38
CA ILE A 20 2.12 -14.88 9.69
C ILE A 20 1.42 -14.30 10.92
N ASP A 21 2.19 -13.73 11.85
CA ASP A 21 1.69 -13.16 13.10
C ASP A 21 1.33 -11.66 12.97
N ASP A 22 1.48 -11.09 11.77
CA ASP A 22 1.21 -9.68 11.50
C ASP A 22 -0.27 -9.34 11.70
N GLN A 23 -0.51 -8.50 12.70
CA GLN A 23 -1.83 -8.04 13.05
C GLN A 23 -2.29 -6.89 12.14
N PRO A 24 -3.60 -6.78 11.87
CA PRO A 24 -4.15 -5.59 11.22
C PRO A 24 -3.77 -4.29 11.94
N PHE A 25 -3.61 -3.20 11.20
CA PHE A 25 -3.46 -1.88 11.82
C PHE A 25 -4.78 -1.44 12.45
N ILE A 26 -4.72 -1.00 13.71
CA ILE A 26 -5.86 -0.44 14.42
C ILE A 26 -5.56 1.05 14.66
N PRO A 27 -6.24 1.97 13.96
CA PRO A 27 -6.03 3.40 14.17
C PRO A 27 -6.39 3.80 15.60
N THR A 28 -5.46 4.48 16.28
CA THR A 28 -5.66 5.03 17.64
C THR A 28 -5.82 6.55 17.64
N SER A 29 -5.74 7.18 16.47
CA SER A 29 -5.81 8.63 16.29
C SER A 29 -6.60 8.99 15.03
N ALA A 30 -6.83 10.29 14.81
CA ALA A 30 -7.43 10.78 13.57
C ALA A 30 -6.45 10.63 12.40
N PRO A 31 -6.94 10.51 11.14
CA PRO A 31 -6.11 10.56 9.96
C PRO A 31 -5.15 11.76 9.95
N LEU A 32 -3.94 11.53 9.44
CA LEU A 32 -3.01 12.59 9.11
C LEU A 32 -3.61 13.51 8.03
N PRO A 33 -3.25 14.80 8.03
CA PRO A 33 -3.57 15.67 6.91
C PRO A 33 -2.99 15.11 5.61
N ARG A 34 -3.75 15.21 4.53
CA ARG A 34 -3.26 14.85 3.21
C ARG A 34 -2.06 15.73 2.80
N PRO A 35 -1.00 15.16 2.20
CA PRO A 35 0.08 15.94 1.64
C PRO A 35 -0.40 16.94 0.58
N ALA A 36 0.27 18.10 0.51
CA ALA A 36 0.07 19.04 -0.59
C ALA A 36 0.68 18.48 -1.88
N GLY A 37 0.07 18.82 -3.03
CA GLY A 37 0.53 18.37 -4.35
C GLY A 37 -0.63 18.15 -5.32
N GLU A 38 -0.31 17.71 -6.53
CA GLU A 38 -1.30 17.37 -7.55
C GLU A 38 -1.88 15.97 -7.27
N GLU A 39 -3.19 15.91 -7.11
CA GLU A 39 -3.90 14.64 -6.98
C GLU A 39 -4.14 14.00 -8.34
N GLN A 40 -3.97 12.69 -8.40
CA GLN A 40 -4.44 11.97 -9.57
C GLN A 40 -5.98 12.02 -9.64
N LYS A 41 -6.51 12.61 -10.71
CA LYS A 41 -7.95 12.63 -10.97
C LYS A 41 -8.47 11.23 -11.30
N THR A 42 -9.56 10.86 -10.64
CA THR A 42 -10.32 9.65 -10.92
C THR A 42 -11.75 10.00 -11.32
N THR A 43 -12.39 9.06 -12.01
CA THR A 43 -13.79 9.14 -12.42
C THR A 43 -14.58 8.26 -11.46
N ALA A 44 -15.70 8.77 -10.97
CA ALA A 44 -16.65 7.97 -10.21
C ALA A 44 -17.05 6.72 -11.04
N VAL A 45 -17.33 5.60 -10.36
CA VAL A 45 -17.73 4.29 -10.92
C VAL A 45 -16.72 3.56 -11.82
N ALA A 46 -15.55 4.13 -12.11
CA ALA A 46 -14.51 3.45 -12.88
C ALA A 46 -13.71 2.46 -12.02
N MET A 47 -13.26 1.37 -12.65
CA MET A 47 -12.29 0.45 -12.07
C MET A 47 -10.89 0.76 -12.60
N TYR A 48 -9.89 0.57 -11.75
CA TYR A 48 -8.51 0.88 -12.05
C TYR A 48 -7.55 -0.24 -11.68
N TYR A 49 -6.51 -0.43 -12.47
CA TYR A 49 -5.30 -1.08 -12.05
C TYR A 49 -4.35 -0.06 -11.41
N LEU A 50 -3.65 -0.43 -10.33
CA LEU A 50 -2.51 0.34 -9.83
C LEU A 50 -1.25 -0.05 -10.61
N GLN A 51 -0.82 0.83 -11.53
CA GLN A 51 0.45 0.69 -12.21
C GLN A 51 1.55 1.42 -11.44
N ALA A 52 2.73 0.83 -11.34
CA ALA A 52 3.87 1.45 -10.67
C ALA A 52 5.19 1.27 -11.42
N GLU A 53 6.15 2.15 -11.11
CA GLU A 53 7.57 2.00 -11.41
C GLU A 53 8.36 1.91 -10.10
N TRP A 54 9.21 0.89 -9.98
CA TRP A 54 10.01 0.61 -8.78
C TRP A 54 11.36 0.00 -9.14
N LYS A 55 12.27 -0.09 -8.15
CA LYS A 55 13.53 -0.84 -8.29
C LYS A 55 13.34 -2.30 -7.89
N ASP A 56 13.61 -3.23 -8.79
CA ASP A 56 13.55 -4.67 -8.50
C ASP A 56 14.66 -5.12 -7.53
N ASP A 57 14.69 -6.42 -7.22
CA ASP A 57 15.67 -7.08 -6.34
C ASP A 57 17.12 -6.93 -6.82
N LYS A 58 17.32 -6.53 -8.08
CA LYS A 58 18.62 -6.27 -8.70
C LYS A 58 18.91 -4.78 -8.85
N GLY A 59 18.01 -3.91 -8.37
CA GLY A 59 18.12 -2.46 -8.45
C GLY A 59 17.72 -1.86 -9.79
N ASN A 60 17.18 -2.65 -10.74
CA ASN A 60 16.74 -2.13 -12.03
C ASN A 60 15.38 -1.44 -11.88
N LEU A 61 15.22 -0.30 -12.55
CA LEU A 61 13.90 0.33 -12.67
C LEU A 61 13.02 -0.51 -13.60
N VAL A 62 11.87 -0.93 -13.10
CA VAL A 62 10.90 -1.76 -13.82
C VAL A 62 9.48 -1.24 -13.59
N SER A 63 8.56 -1.61 -14.48
CA SER A 63 7.14 -1.25 -14.36
C SER A 63 6.23 -2.48 -14.27
N GLY A 64 5.07 -2.31 -13.66
CA GLY A 64 4.11 -3.40 -13.48
C GLY A 64 2.91 -3.01 -12.64
N TYR A 65 2.25 -4.02 -12.08
CA TYR A 65 0.95 -3.89 -11.42
C TYR A 65 0.90 -4.64 -10.09
N THR A 66 -0.09 -4.30 -9.27
CA THR A 66 -0.32 -4.97 -7.99
C THR A 66 -1.07 -6.28 -8.12
N TYR A 67 -0.65 -7.28 -7.35
CA TYR A 67 -1.26 -8.60 -7.24
C TYR A 67 -1.34 -9.00 -5.76
N PRO A 68 -2.29 -9.86 -5.38
CA PRO A 68 -2.24 -10.52 -4.08
C PRO A 68 -1.16 -11.61 -4.10
N VAL A 69 -0.58 -11.93 -2.95
CA VAL A 69 0.35 -13.06 -2.84
C VAL A 69 -0.36 -14.39 -3.04
N GLY A 70 -1.56 -14.57 -2.46
CA GLY A 70 -2.38 -15.77 -2.64
C GLY A 70 -3.66 -15.51 -3.42
N VAL A 71 -4.09 -16.54 -4.14
CA VAL A 71 -5.24 -16.47 -5.06
C VAL A 71 -6.56 -16.20 -4.31
N ASN A 72 -6.74 -16.82 -3.15
CA ASN A 72 -7.95 -16.67 -2.35
C ASN A 72 -7.71 -15.63 -1.24
N ALA A 73 -8.64 -14.68 -1.10
CA ALA A 73 -8.60 -13.72 0.00
C ALA A 73 -8.94 -14.40 1.32
N SER A 74 -8.25 -14.04 2.41
CA SER A 74 -8.14 -14.97 3.54
C SER A 74 -7.95 -14.43 4.96
N THR A 75 -8.06 -13.16 5.34
CA THR A 75 -7.59 -12.68 6.69
C THR A 75 -6.17 -13.15 7.11
N SER A 76 -5.37 -13.72 6.20
CA SER A 76 -4.13 -14.44 6.50
C SER A 76 -2.94 -13.85 5.75
N PHE A 77 -1.78 -14.50 5.87
CA PHE A 77 -0.55 -14.11 5.19
C PHE A 77 -0.67 -14.05 3.65
N TRP A 78 -1.67 -14.69 3.04
CA TRP A 78 -1.88 -14.66 1.60
C TRP A 78 -2.44 -13.33 1.08
N ASP A 79 -2.83 -12.43 1.98
CA ASP A 79 -3.48 -11.17 1.61
C ASP A 79 -2.52 -10.02 1.35
N TYR A 80 -1.21 -10.20 1.55
CA TYR A 80 -0.23 -9.18 1.18
C TYR A 80 -0.33 -8.81 -0.30
N VAL A 81 -0.03 -7.53 -0.57
CA VAL A 81 0.05 -7.00 -1.93
C VAL A 81 1.51 -6.94 -2.37
N VAL A 82 1.77 -7.40 -3.59
CA VAL A 82 3.08 -7.36 -4.25
C VAL A 82 2.98 -6.68 -5.60
N PHE A 83 4.11 -6.16 -6.10
CA PHE A 83 4.25 -5.81 -7.49
C PHE A 83 4.73 -6.98 -8.33
N VAL A 84 4.17 -7.12 -9.53
CA VAL A 84 4.65 -8.04 -10.57
C VAL A 84 4.96 -7.25 -11.83
N LYS A 85 6.18 -7.43 -12.36
CA LYS A 85 6.66 -6.78 -13.58
C LYS A 85 5.85 -7.22 -14.80
N GLY A 86 5.51 -6.28 -15.67
CA GLY A 86 4.81 -6.55 -16.94
C GLY A 86 3.42 -5.90 -17.04
N GLY A 87 2.56 -6.46 -17.90
CA GLY A 87 1.18 -5.99 -18.07
C GLY A 87 0.22 -6.47 -16.96
N PRO A 88 -1.02 -5.95 -16.92
CA PRO A 88 -2.03 -6.46 -16.02
C PRO A 88 -2.52 -7.83 -16.55
N GLY A 89 -2.26 -8.89 -15.79
CA GLY A 89 -2.75 -10.24 -16.05
C GLY A 89 -4.16 -10.43 -15.47
N SER A 90 -4.70 -11.65 -15.59
CA SER A 90 -6.06 -11.98 -15.13
C SER A 90 -6.28 -11.74 -13.63
N ASN A 91 -5.21 -11.82 -12.84
CA ASN A 91 -5.26 -11.76 -11.37
C ASN A 91 -4.70 -10.43 -10.82
N ALA A 92 -4.46 -9.44 -11.69
CA ALA A 92 -4.06 -8.11 -11.22
C ALA A 92 -5.21 -7.49 -10.41
N LEU A 93 -4.88 -6.88 -9.27
CA LEU A 93 -5.88 -6.24 -8.40
C LEU A 93 -6.57 -5.09 -9.14
N LYS A 94 -7.90 -5.08 -9.06
CA LYS A 94 -8.74 -4.01 -9.60
C LYS A 94 -9.30 -3.20 -8.46
N PHE A 95 -9.15 -1.89 -8.53
CA PHE A 95 -9.59 -0.97 -7.50
C PHE A 95 -10.79 -0.16 -7.97
N TYR A 96 -11.79 -0.08 -7.11
CA TYR A 96 -12.83 0.94 -7.15
C TYR A 96 -12.58 1.91 -5.99
N LEU A 97 -12.45 3.20 -6.29
CA LEU A 97 -12.19 4.20 -5.26
C LEU A 97 -13.51 4.80 -4.76
N GLY A 98 -13.70 4.77 -3.43
CA GLY A 98 -14.75 5.51 -2.78
C GLY A 98 -14.56 7.03 -2.97
N PRO A 99 -15.64 7.83 -2.83
CA PRO A 99 -15.51 9.28 -2.87
C PRO A 99 -14.54 9.77 -1.78
N PRO A 100 -13.71 10.80 -2.07
CA PRO A 100 -12.84 11.38 -1.05
C PRO A 100 -13.66 11.89 0.15
N ASP A 101 -13.14 11.66 1.35
CA ASP A 101 -13.70 12.23 2.57
C ASP A 101 -13.39 13.73 2.71
N LYS A 102 -13.80 14.32 3.83
CA LYS A 102 -13.58 15.74 4.13
C LYS A 102 -12.10 16.14 4.15
N ASP A 103 -11.19 15.20 4.35
CA ASP A 103 -9.75 15.40 4.42
C ASP A 103 -9.06 15.03 3.10
N GLY A 104 -9.83 14.62 2.08
CA GLY A 104 -9.36 14.28 0.73
C GLY A 104 -8.85 12.84 0.59
N TRP A 105 -9.12 11.97 1.55
CA TRP A 105 -8.70 10.58 1.53
C TRP A 105 -9.79 9.65 0.99
N SER A 106 -9.40 8.63 0.22
CA SER A 106 -10.34 7.67 -0.38
C SER A 106 -10.11 6.25 0.14
N THR A 107 -11.16 5.47 0.33
CA THR A 107 -11.05 4.01 0.51
C THR A 107 -10.89 3.36 -0.86
N TRP A 108 -9.94 2.42 -0.99
CA TRP A 108 -9.65 1.73 -2.23
C TRP A 108 -10.20 0.31 -2.16
N HIS A 109 -11.43 0.13 -2.63
CA HIS A 109 -12.09 -1.18 -2.64
C HIS A 109 -11.46 -2.08 -3.70
N ILE A 110 -11.23 -3.34 -3.35
CA ILE A 110 -10.66 -4.33 -4.24
C ILE A 110 -11.79 -5.18 -4.81
N LYS A 111 -11.81 -5.34 -6.15
CA LYS A 111 -12.75 -6.20 -6.85
C LYS A 111 -12.01 -7.25 -7.66
N ASP A 112 -11.60 -8.32 -6.98
CA ASP A 112 -10.95 -9.48 -7.62
C ASP A 112 -11.99 -10.33 -8.38
N ASP A 113 -13.19 -10.50 -7.79
CA ASP A 113 -14.40 -11.13 -8.36
C ASP A 113 -15.66 -10.66 -7.58
N ASP A 114 -16.87 -11.11 -7.97
CA ASP A 114 -18.12 -10.71 -7.28
C ASP A 114 -18.22 -11.24 -5.83
N SER A 115 -17.51 -12.32 -5.49
CA SER A 115 -17.48 -12.90 -4.13
C SER A 115 -16.52 -12.19 -3.16
N ASN A 116 -15.53 -11.47 -3.66
CA ASN A 116 -14.50 -10.77 -2.89
C ASN A 116 -14.78 -9.26 -2.72
N SER A 117 -16.04 -8.83 -2.92
CA SER A 117 -16.45 -7.42 -2.94
C SER A 117 -16.34 -6.67 -1.60
N SER A 118 -16.03 -7.37 -0.50
CA SER A 118 -15.84 -6.77 0.83
C SER A 118 -14.41 -6.33 1.13
N TYR A 119 -13.43 -6.70 0.29
CA TYR A 119 -12.04 -6.35 0.53
C TYR A 119 -11.69 -4.95 0.03
N HIS A 120 -10.72 -4.32 0.68
CA HIS A 120 -10.11 -3.05 0.30
C HIS A 120 -8.60 -3.10 0.57
N LEU A 121 -7.87 -2.17 -0.01
CA LEU A 121 -6.46 -1.99 0.30
C LEU A 121 -6.33 -1.47 1.74
N ASP A 122 -5.51 -2.13 2.55
CA ASP A 122 -5.30 -1.76 3.94
C ASP A 122 -3.84 -1.98 4.38
N CYS A 123 -3.50 -1.58 5.61
CA CYS A 123 -2.17 -1.74 6.20
C CYS A 123 -2.21 -2.69 7.41
N LYS A 124 -1.18 -3.53 7.55
CA LYS A 124 -0.86 -4.20 8.81
C LYS A 124 -0.27 -3.21 9.81
N ALA A 125 -0.25 -3.57 11.09
CA ALA A 125 0.34 -2.74 12.15
C ALA A 125 1.83 -2.39 11.91
N THR A 126 2.52 -3.29 11.20
CA THR A 126 3.90 -3.12 10.73
C THR A 126 4.02 -2.20 9.51
N GLY A 127 2.92 -1.81 8.86
CA GLY A 127 2.91 -0.91 7.70
C GLY A 127 2.90 -1.61 6.34
N TRP A 128 2.93 -2.94 6.29
CA TRP A 128 2.81 -3.70 5.04
C TRP A 128 1.38 -3.62 4.47
N LEU A 129 1.28 -3.49 3.15
CA LEU A 129 0.00 -3.40 2.45
C LEU A 129 -0.61 -4.78 2.18
N TYR A 130 -1.92 -4.90 2.39
CA TYR A 130 -2.64 -6.16 2.23
C TYR A 130 -4.12 -5.92 1.85
N ARG A 131 -4.83 -7.00 1.49
CA ARG A 131 -6.29 -7.01 1.33
C ARG A 131 -6.95 -7.12 2.71
N GLY A 132 -7.58 -6.05 3.16
CA GLY A 132 -8.32 -6.00 4.43
C GLY A 132 -9.84 -5.99 4.21
N ASP A 133 -10.59 -6.43 5.23
CA ASP A 133 -12.06 -6.46 5.28
C ASP A 133 -12.63 -5.79 6.55
N HIS A 134 -11.76 -5.36 7.47
CA HIS A 134 -12.15 -4.90 8.80
C HIS A 134 -11.83 -3.44 9.14
N TYR A 135 -10.84 -2.80 8.49
CA TYR A 135 -10.36 -1.48 8.93
C TYR A 135 -10.34 -0.43 7.83
N GLY A 136 -10.18 0.84 8.20
CA GLY A 136 -10.48 1.98 7.33
C GLY A 136 -9.27 2.83 7.02
N THR A 137 -8.09 2.25 6.78
CA THR A 137 -7.00 3.05 6.21
C THR A 137 -7.42 3.54 4.82
N LYS A 138 -7.01 4.76 4.50
CA LYS A 138 -7.39 5.42 3.26
C LYS A 138 -6.15 5.87 2.53
N PHE A 139 -6.28 5.96 1.22
CA PHE A 139 -5.16 6.18 0.33
C PHE A 139 -5.46 7.28 -0.68
N GLN A 140 -4.39 7.93 -1.13
CA GLN A 140 -4.44 8.89 -2.21
C GLN A 140 -3.12 8.88 -2.98
N ILE A 141 -3.19 9.05 -4.30
CA ILE A 141 -2.00 9.35 -5.11
C ILE A 141 -1.84 10.86 -5.20
N VAL A 142 -0.70 11.37 -4.72
CA VAL A 142 -0.30 12.78 -4.80
C VAL A 142 1.09 12.83 -5.41
N ASP A 143 1.29 13.65 -6.45
CA ASP A 143 2.55 13.78 -7.18
C ASP A 143 3.16 12.42 -7.60
N ASN A 144 2.29 11.52 -8.08
CA ASN A 144 2.61 10.13 -8.47
C ASN A 144 3.10 9.22 -7.33
N HIS A 145 2.89 9.58 -6.06
CA HIS A 145 3.19 8.72 -4.92
C HIS A 145 1.94 8.31 -4.18
N LEU A 146 1.85 7.03 -3.81
CA LEU A 146 0.76 6.51 -2.99
C LEU A 146 1.00 6.89 -1.53
N HIS A 147 0.04 7.53 -0.89
CA HIS A 147 0.07 7.88 0.52
C HIS A 147 -1.02 7.15 1.30
N CYS A 148 -0.74 6.88 2.59
CA CYS A 148 -1.70 6.32 3.53
C CYS A 148 -2.10 7.36 4.57
N SER A 149 -3.36 7.36 4.96
CA SER A 149 -3.94 8.31 5.90
C SER A 149 -3.37 8.26 7.32
N TYR A 150 -2.55 7.27 7.66
CA TYR A 150 -1.98 7.09 9.01
C TYR A 150 -0.46 6.94 9.05
N TRP A 151 0.22 7.10 7.92
CA TRP A 151 1.69 7.07 7.83
C TRP A 151 2.19 8.32 7.15
N ASN A 152 3.32 8.84 7.64
CA ASN A 152 3.98 9.97 7.02
C ASN A 152 4.82 9.50 5.83
N GLY A 153 4.83 10.27 4.75
CA GLY A 153 5.59 9.94 3.55
C GLY A 153 4.86 8.97 2.60
N PRO A 154 5.49 8.66 1.46
CA PRO A 154 4.91 7.78 0.44
C PRO A 154 5.14 6.30 0.79
N ALA A 155 4.23 5.45 0.32
CA ALA A 155 4.43 4.01 0.29
C ALA A 155 5.61 3.66 -0.64
N GLY A 156 6.30 2.59 -0.28
CA GLY A 156 7.42 2.06 -1.03
C GLY A 156 7.27 0.57 -1.27
N SER A 157 8.34 -0.01 -1.82
CA SER A 157 8.40 -1.46 -2.01
C SER A 157 9.79 -2.01 -1.74
N GLU A 158 9.83 -3.27 -1.35
CA GLU A 158 11.07 -3.98 -1.09
C GLU A 158 10.92 -5.47 -1.46
N TYR A 159 11.95 -6.04 -2.06
CA TYR A 159 12.00 -7.46 -2.29
C TYR A 159 12.27 -8.23 -1.00
N ARG A 160 11.43 -9.23 -0.71
CA ARG A 160 11.60 -10.15 0.42
C ARG A 160 11.50 -11.60 -0.06
N SER A 161 12.30 -12.48 0.52
CA SER A 161 12.36 -13.91 0.17
C SER A 161 12.51 -14.82 1.39
N THR A 162 11.92 -14.44 2.52
CA THR A 162 12.03 -15.17 3.80
C THR A 162 10.66 -15.19 4.49
N LEU A 163 10.32 -16.34 5.09
CA LEU A 163 9.08 -16.67 5.84
C LEU A 163 7.75 -16.55 5.07
N VAL A 164 7.66 -15.68 4.07
CA VAL A 164 6.54 -15.51 3.14
C VAL A 164 7.03 -15.79 1.72
N SER A 165 6.11 -15.94 0.76
CA SER A 165 6.43 -16.11 -0.66
C SER A 165 7.37 -15.01 -1.16
N ALA A 166 8.32 -15.35 -2.03
CA ALA A 166 9.20 -14.34 -2.62
C ALA A 166 8.39 -13.32 -3.44
N GLY A 167 8.69 -12.03 -3.28
CA GLY A 167 7.97 -10.98 -3.99
C GLY A 167 8.46 -9.58 -3.71
N GLN A 168 8.01 -8.63 -4.53
CA GLN A 168 8.22 -7.20 -4.30
C GLN A 168 7.06 -6.67 -3.45
N TYR A 169 7.20 -6.71 -2.13
CA TYR A 169 6.15 -6.33 -1.20
C TYR A 169 6.00 -4.83 -1.09
N LEU A 170 4.77 -4.37 -0.88
CA LEU A 170 4.44 -2.97 -0.70
C LEU A 170 4.24 -2.64 0.78
N GLY A 171 4.69 -1.47 1.21
CA GLY A 171 4.56 -1.06 2.60
C GLY A 171 4.98 0.38 2.84
N MET A 172 4.76 0.83 4.07
CA MET A 172 5.17 2.15 4.55
C MET A 172 6.64 2.15 4.96
N ASP A 173 7.27 3.33 4.91
CA ASP A 173 8.69 3.54 5.28
C ASP A 173 9.69 2.68 4.47
N LEU A 174 9.31 2.31 3.24
CA LEU A 174 10.15 1.58 2.28
C LEU A 174 10.66 2.53 1.17
N PRO A 175 11.63 2.11 0.34
CA PRO A 175 12.02 2.86 -0.85
C PRO A 175 10.81 3.16 -1.75
N ALA A 176 10.50 4.45 -1.88
CA ALA A 176 9.30 4.91 -2.57
C ALA A 176 9.26 4.43 -4.03
N PHE A 177 8.08 3.98 -4.45
CA PHE A 177 7.76 3.79 -5.86
C PHE A 177 6.99 5.01 -6.38
N THR A 178 6.93 5.14 -7.70
CA THR A 178 5.95 6.04 -8.34
C THR A 178 4.83 5.21 -8.95
N CYS A 179 3.62 5.75 -9.01
CA CYS A 179 2.46 5.02 -9.46
C CYS A 179 1.40 5.91 -10.08
N SER A 180 0.53 5.27 -10.86
CA SER A 180 -0.72 5.87 -11.32
C SER A 180 -1.84 4.83 -11.44
N LEU A 181 -3.08 5.29 -11.32
CA LEU A 181 -4.25 4.48 -11.65
C LEU A 181 -4.47 4.44 -13.16
N LYS A 182 -4.59 3.23 -13.72
CA LYS A 182 -4.91 2.99 -15.14
C LYS A 182 -6.30 2.37 -15.25
N PRO A 183 -7.19 2.88 -16.11
CA PRO A 183 -8.50 2.25 -16.31
C PRO A 183 -8.35 0.76 -16.67
N VAL A 184 -9.26 -0.06 -16.13
CA VAL A 184 -9.41 -1.48 -16.52
C VAL A 184 -9.99 -1.59 -17.92
#